data_AF-A0A060LVB2-F1
#
_entry.id   AF-A0A060LVB2-F1
#
_cell.length_a   1.000
_cell.length_b   1.000
_cell.length_c   1.000
_cell.angle_alpha   90.00
_cell.angle_beta   90.00
_cell.angle_gamma   90.00
#
_symmetry.space_group_name_H-M   'P 1'
#
loop_
_entity.id
_entity.type
_entity.pdbx_description
1 polymer ?
#
loop_
_entity_poly.entity_id
_entity_poly.type
_entity_poly.pdbx_seq_one_letter_code
_entity_poly.pdbx_strand_id
1 'polypeptide(L)' 'MNEVMDVIRLFLPLIVVQLLLMSVALFDLYRRVSVRGQKWVWVIIIIVINLLGPIAYFIFGREKSSEY' A
#
# COMPACT_ATOMS: atom_id res chain seq x y z
N MET A 1 -10.38 33.40 -1.27
CA MET A 1 -10.21 32.97 -2.68
C MET A 1 -8.83 32.33 -2.75
N ASN A 2 -8.58 31.03 -2.54
CA ASN A 2 -9.37 29.81 -2.77
C ASN A 2 -9.04 28.74 -1.70
N GLU A 3 -9.71 28.74 -0.54
CA GLU A 3 -9.33 27.90 0.62
C GLU A 3 -9.27 26.40 0.31
N VAL A 4 -10.12 25.92 -0.60
CA VAL A 4 -10.11 24.52 -1.08
C VAL A 4 -8.78 24.15 -1.74
N MET A 5 -8.19 25.07 -2.51
CA MET A 5 -6.91 24.84 -3.20
C MET A 5 -5.76 24.73 -2.19
N ASP A 6 -5.82 25.51 -1.11
CA ASP A 6 -4.79 25.50 -0.06
C ASP A 6 -4.85 24.20 0.75
N VAL A 7 -6.06 23.73 1.07
CA VAL A 7 -6.27 22.40 1.69
C VAL A 7 -5.73 21.28 0.79
N ILE A 8 -6.05 21.30 -0.51
CA ILE A 8 -5.54 20.28 -1.44
C ILE A 8 -4.01 20.30 -1.50
N ARG A 9 -3.38 21.48 -1.57
CA ARG A 9 -1.91 21.61 -1.60
C ARG A 9 -1.26 21.08 -0.32
N LEU A 10 -1.90 21.27 0.83
CA LEU A 10 -1.43 20.73 2.11
C LEU A 10 -1.45 19.19 2.13
N PHE A 11 -2.49 18.57 1.56
CA PHE A 11 -2.62 17.10 1.51
C PHE A 11 -1.96 16.45 0.31
N LEU A 12 -1.62 17.21 -0.74
CA LEU A 12 -0.95 16.72 -1.94
C LEU A 12 0.26 15.81 -1.66
N PRO A 13 1.22 16.17 -0.78
CA PRO A 13 2.34 15.29 -0.47
C PRO A 13 1.89 13.96 0.15
N LEU A 14 0.89 13.98 1.02
CA LEU A 14 0.33 12.76 1.64
C LEU A 14 -0.33 11.86 0.58
N ILE A 15 -1.08 12.44 -0.35
CA ILE A 15 -1.71 11.70 -1.45
C ILE A 15 -0.64 11.07 -2.35
N VAL A 16 0.43 11.80 -2.68
CA VAL A 16 1.53 11.26 -3.49
C VAL A 16 2.21 10.08 -2.79
N VAL A 17 2.53 10.22 -1.50
CA VAL A 17 3.10 9.12 -0.70
C VAL A 17 2.16 7.93 -0.65
N GLN A 18 0.87 8.16 -0.44
CA GLN A 18 -0.16 7.11 -0.42
C GLN A 18 -0.20 6.34 -1.74
N LEU A 19 -0.24 7.04 -2.87
CA LEU A 19 -0.29 6.42 -4.20
C LEU A 19 0.99 5.63 -4.48
N LEU A 20 2.16 6.20 -4.19
CA LEU A 20 3.44 5.50 -4.35
C LEU A 20 3.50 4.24 -3.49
N LEU A 21 3.15 4.33 -2.22
CA LEU A 21 3.17 3.21 -1.29
C LEU A 21 2.22 2.09 -1.74
N MET A 22 1.01 2.46 -2.15
CA MET A 22 0.01 1.52 -2.68
C MET A 22 0.50 0.84 -3.97
N SER A 23 1.02 1.61 -4.93
CA SER A 23 1.56 1.06 -6.18
C SER A 23 2.73 0.10 -5.94
N VAL A 24 3.67 0.47 -5.05
CA VAL A 24 4.81 -0.40 -4.70
C VAL A 24 4.32 -1.67 -4.00
N ALA A 25 3.33 -1.58 -3.10
CA ALA A 25 2.78 -2.75 -2.41
C ALA A 25 2.07 -3.71 -3.38
N LEU A 26 1.25 -3.19 -4.28
CA LEU A 26 0.58 -4.00 -5.30
C LEU A 26 1.58 -4.62 -6.28
N PHE A 27 2.62 -3.89 -6.67
CA PHE A 27 3.68 -4.42 -7.53
C PHE A 27 4.50 -5.51 -6.84
N ASP A 28 4.90 -5.31 -5.57
CA ASP A 28 5.58 -6.33 -4.77
C ASP A 28 4.70 -7.57 -4.60
N LEU A 29 3.41 -7.38 -4.28
CA LEU A 29 2.43 -8.46 -4.19
C LEU A 29 2.32 -9.24 -5.50
N TYR A 30 2.17 -8.55 -6.63
CA TYR A 30 2.08 -9.18 -7.94
C TYR A 30 3.29 -10.07 -8.24
N ARG A 31 4.51 -9.60 -7.93
CA ARG A 31 5.76 -10.33 -8.18
C ARG A 31 6.00 -11.52 -7.27
N ARG A 32 5.42 -11.55 -6.07
CA ARG A 32 5.61 -12.66 -5.13
C ARG A 32 4.84 -13.90 -5.55
N VAL A 33 5.53 -15.04 -5.52
CA VAL A 33 4.94 -16.36 -5.76
C VAL A 33 4.10 -16.80 -4.56
N SER A 34 4.60 -16.57 -3.34
CA SER A 34 3.91 -16.86 -2.09
C SER A 34 3.85 -15.62 -1.19
N VAL A 35 2.74 -15.51 -0.46
CA VAL A 35 2.50 -14.51 0.58
C VAL A 35 1.76 -15.19 1.71
N ARG A 36 1.80 -14.60 2.91
CA ARG A 36 1.09 -15.16 4.06
C ARG A 36 -0.43 -15.06 3.83
N GLY A 37 -1.08 -16.19 3.61
CA GLY A 37 -2.51 -16.25 3.29
C GLY A 37 -2.80 -16.06 1.80
N GLN A 38 -4.05 -15.71 1.47
CA GLN A 38 -4.49 -15.61 0.07
C GLN A 38 -4.05 -14.28 -0.56
N LYS A 39 -3.42 -14.36 -1.74
CA LYS A 39 -2.90 -13.19 -2.47
C LYS A 39 -3.96 -12.12 -2.74
N TRP A 40 -5.17 -12.53 -3.10
CA TRP A 40 -6.29 -11.61 -3.39
C TRP A 40 -6.80 -10.85 -2.15
N VAL A 41 -6.70 -11.44 -0.95
CA VAL A 41 -7.07 -10.77 0.30
C VAL A 41 -6.17 -9.56 0.54
N TRP A 42 -4.87 -9.68 0.25
CA TRP A 42 -3.94 -8.57 0.37
C TRP A 42 -4.24 -7.43 -0.61
N VAL A 43 -4.71 -7.71 -1.83
CA VAL A 43 -5.16 -6.67 -2.77
C VAL A 43 -6.29 -5.84 -2.16
N ILE A 44 -7.30 -6.51 -1.59
CA ILE A 44 -8.43 -5.84 -0.93
C ILE A 44 -7.95 -5.00 0.25
N ILE A 45 -7.09 -5.56 1.11
CA ILE A 45 -6.53 -4.86 2.27
C ILE A 45 -5.76 -3.60 1.85
N ILE A 46 -4.91 -3.71 0.82
CA ILE A 46 -4.09 -2.60 0.31
C ILE A 46 -4.98 -1.45 -0.20
N ILE A 47 -6.07 -1.76 -0.91
CA ILE A 47 -6.93 -0.75 -1.52
C ILE A 47 -7.90 -0.15 -0.50
N VAL A 48 -8.54 -0.96 0.33
CA VAL A 48 -9.64 -0.52 1.22
C VAL A 48 -9.12 0.17 2.47
N ILE A 49 -8.02 -0.32 3.06
CA ILE A 49 -7.47 0.23 4.32
C ILE A 49 -6.48 1.38 4.06
N ASN A 50 -6.42 1.88 2.81
CA ASN A 50 -5.64 3.05 2.40
C ASN A 50 -4.19 3.01 2.88
N LEU A 51 -3.72 3.90 3.75
CA LEU A 51 -2.32 3.96 4.17
C LEU A 51 -1.90 2.74 4.99
N LEU A 52 -2.81 2.22 5.81
CA LEU A 52 -2.52 1.08 6.69
C LEU A 52 -2.45 -0.24 5.92
N GLY A 53 -3.17 -0.37 4.81
CA GLY A 53 -3.21 -1.59 3.99
C GLY A 53 -1.82 -2.02 3.44
N PRO A 54 -1.14 -1.16 2.65
CA PRO A 54 0.24 -1.36 2.21
C PRO A 54 1.21 -1.60 3.36
N ILE A 55 1.11 -0.82 4.45
CA ILE A 55 1.99 -0.98 5.62
C ILE A 55 1.81 -2.38 6.23
N ALA A 56 0.57 -2.78 6.47
CA ALA A 56 0.25 -4.11 7.00
C ALA A 56 0.71 -5.22 6.05
N TYR A 57 0.55 -5.03 4.73
CA TYR A 57 1.08 -5.97 3.74
C TYR A 57 2.61 -6.12 3.86
N PHE A 58 3.35 -5.02 3.94
CA PHE A 58 4.80 -5.06 4.03
C PHE A 58 5.30 -5.73 5.31
N ILE A 59 4.61 -5.51 6.43
CA ILE A 59 5.01 -6.06 7.75
C ILE A 59 4.57 -7.51 7.90
N PHE A 60 3.32 -7.82 7.57
CA PHE A 60 2.69 -9.10 7.89
C PHE A 60 2.47 -9.98 6.67
N GLY A 61 2.13 -9.41 5.51
CA GLY A 61 1.77 -10.16 4.31
C GLY A 61 2.95 -10.70 3.52
N ARG A 62 4.08 -9.98 3.53
CA ARG A 62 5.32 -10.43 2.92
C ARG A 62 5.87 -11.65 3.64
N GLU A 63 5.84 -12.78 2.95
CA GLU A 63 6.60 -13.94 3.37
C GLU A 63 8.09 -13.64 3.15
N LYS A 64 8.88 -13.73 4.22
CA LYS A 64 10.33 -13.77 4.09
C LYS A 64 10.63 -15.18 3.59
N SER A 65 11.24 -15.28 2.40
CA SER A 65 11.82 -16.54 1.95
C SER A 65 12.71 -17.03 3.10
N SER A 66 12.33 -18.14 3.71
CA SER A 66 13.20 -18.84 4.65
C SER A 66 14.41 -19.25 3.82
N GLU A 67 15.43 -18.41 3.85
CA GLU A 67 16.77 -18.78 3.42
C GLU A 67 17.18 -19.88 4.39
N TYR A 68 17.24 -21.10 3.85
CA TYR A 68 17.63 -22.32 4.55
C TYR A 68 19.02 -22.18 5.15
#